data_AF-A0A366E773-F1
#
_entry.id   AF-A0A366E773-F1
#
_cell.length_a   1.000
_cell.length_b   1.000
_cell.length_c   1.000
_cell.angle_alpha   90.00
_cell.angle_beta   90.00
_cell.angle_gamma   90.00
#
_symmetry.space_group_name_H-M   'P 1'
#
loop_
_entity.id
_entity.type
_entity.pdbx_description
1 polymer ?
#
loop_
_entity_poly.entity_id
_entity_poly.type
_entity_poly.pdbx_seq_one_letter_code
_entity_poly.pdbx_strand_id
1 'polypeptide(L)'
;MEQMNHSIELFIDHSGWFAPILFVLLHIIRPILFIPVIVVCIAGGVLFGFVEGAILSVIGLSAMSLLSYKIVYRFPKLHDRIAKLKQRVFQDRTMTVSQVMVLRITPFVHFHLLSFYLMEMTKNLREYMYYSVLGVIAPAIVYTAFGKAITGFPWYMTASLFLILALIYYLIDKKNKLDIQVD
;
A
#
# COMPACT_ATOMS: atom_id res chain seq x y z
N MET A 1 30.31 -21.82 -22.75
CA MET A 1 29.82 -20.44 -22.47
C MET A 1 28.45 -20.23 -23.06
N GLU A 2 28.23 -20.49 -24.37
CA GLU A 2 26.90 -20.35 -25.01
C GLU A 2 25.81 -21.28 -24.46
N GLN A 3 26.11 -22.56 -24.19
CA GLN A 3 25.15 -23.48 -23.56
C GLN A 3 24.72 -23.06 -22.15
N MET A 4 25.62 -22.42 -21.40
CA MET A 4 25.32 -21.92 -20.05
C MET A 4 24.44 -20.67 -20.12
N ASN A 5 24.70 -19.78 -21.09
CA ASN A 5 23.85 -18.61 -21.34
C ASN A 5 22.44 -19.03 -21.78
N HIS A 6 22.32 -20.01 -22.68
CA HIS A 6 21.02 -20.50 -23.13
C HIS A 6 20.22 -21.19 -22.01
N SER A 7 20.89 -21.91 -21.12
CA SER A 7 20.25 -22.52 -19.94
C SER A 7 19.78 -21.47 -18.93
N ILE A 8 20.52 -20.36 -18.79
CA ILE A 8 20.14 -19.22 -17.95
C ILE A 8 18.97 -18.45 -18.57
N GLU A 9 18.98 -18.22 -19.88
CA GLU A 9 17.87 -17.58 -20.61
C GLU A 9 16.57 -18.39 -20.48
N LEU A 10 16.62 -19.71 -20.70
CA LEU A 10 15.46 -20.59 -20.51
C LEU A 10 14.99 -20.63 -19.06
N PHE A 11 15.91 -20.59 -18.08
CA PHE A 11 15.54 -20.53 -16.67
C PHE A 11 14.88 -19.19 -16.30
N ILE A 12 15.36 -18.07 -16.85
CA ILE A 12 14.78 -16.73 -16.66
C ILE A 12 13.39 -16.67 -17.31
N ASP A 13 13.23 -17.18 -18.54
CA ASP A 13 11.96 -17.21 -19.26
C ASP A 13 10.91 -18.08 -18.53
N HIS A 14 11.30 -19.22 -17.96
CA HIS A 14 10.40 -20.06 -17.18
C HIS A 14 10.16 -19.57 -15.74
N SER A 15 11.08 -18.80 -15.15
CA SER A 15 10.94 -18.28 -13.78
C SER A 15 9.96 -17.11 -13.68
N GLY A 16 9.65 -16.45 -14.80
CA GLY A 16 8.70 -15.33 -14.85
C GLY A 16 7.30 -15.65 -14.28
N TRP A 17 6.86 -16.91 -14.36
CA TRP A 17 5.58 -17.35 -13.80
C TRP A 17 5.48 -17.20 -12.27
N PHE A 18 6.61 -17.24 -11.55
CA PHE A 18 6.61 -17.05 -10.10
C PHE A 18 6.49 -15.58 -9.69
N ALA A 19 6.72 -14.63 -10.60
CA ALA A 19 6.72 -13.21 -10.26
C ALA A 19 5.40 -12.72 -9.64
N PRO A 20 4.20 -13.06 -10.16
CA PRO A 20 2.93 -12.70 -9.51
C PRO A 20 2.78 -13.26 -8.10
N ILE A 21 3.22 -14.50 -7.87
CA ILE A 21 3.14 -15.16 -6.56
C ILE A 21 4.07 -14.46 -5.56
N LEU A 22 5.33 -14.22 -5.96
CA LEU A 22 6.29 -13.50 -5.13
C LEU A 22 5.82 -12.08 -4.82
N PHE A 23 5.16 -11.42 -5.77
CA PHE A 23 4.58 -10.09 -5.56
C PHE A 23 3.42 -10.07 -4.55
N VAL A 24 2.55 -11.08 -4.58
CA VAL A 24 1.49 -11.27 -3.58
C VAL A 24 2.10 -11.59 -2.20
N LEU A 25 3.15 -12.42 -2.15
CA LEU A 25 3.89 -12.68 -0.91
C LEU A 25 4.57 -11.43 -0.39
N LEU A 26 5.11 -10.58 -1.26
CA LEU A 26 5.73 -9.30 -0.89
C LEU A 26 4.72 -8.40 -0.14
N HIS A 27 3.46 -8.36 -0.57
CA HIS A 27 2.39 -7.66 0.13
C HIS A 27 2.12 -8.18 1.55
N ILE A 28 2.38 -9.46 1.80
CA ILE A 28 2.18 -10.09 3.10
C ILE A 28 3.38 -9.86 4.02
N ILE A 29 4.60 -10.00 3.49
CA ILE A 29 5.84 -9.88 4.28
C ILE A 29 6.27 -8.43 4.52
N ARG A 30 5.78 -7.47 3.73
CA ARG A 30 6.17 -6.05 3.83
C ARG A 30 6.17 -5.45 5.24
N PRO A 31 5.27 -5.79 6.19
CA PRO A 31 5.30 -5.17 7.51
C PRO A 31 6.49 -5.65 8.33
N ILE A 32 6.97 -6.88 8.08
CA ILE A 32 8.18 -7.42 8.70
C ILE A 32 9.42 -6.68 8.18
N LEU A 33 9.38 -6.30 6.90
CA LEU A 33 10.43 -5.56 6.22
C LEU A 33 10.31 -4.03 6.36
N PHE A 34 9.31 -3.54 7.09
CA PHE A 34 8.97 -2.11 7.19
C PHE A 34 8.79 -1.40 5.84
N ILE A 35 8.37 -2.14 4.80
CA ILE A 35 8.15 -1.58 3.46
C ILE A 35 6.74 -0.96 3.39
N PRO A 36 6.62 0.34 3.04
CA PRO A 36 5.32 0.99 2.88
C PRO A 36 4.48 0.38 1.76
N VAL A 37 3.16 0.40 1.94
CA VAL A 37 2.19 -0.12 0.96
C VAL A 37 2.38 0.49 -0.44
N ILE A 38 2.58 1.81 -0.48
CA ILE A 38 2.72 2.57 -1.71
C ILE A 38 3.88 2.06 -2.59
N VAL A 39 5.01 1.70 -1.96
CA VAL A 39 6.20 1.22 -2.68
C VAL A 39 5.89 -0.09 -3.41
N VAL A 40 5.23 -1.03 -2.73
CA VAL A 40 4.88 -2.32 -3.30
C VAL A 40 3.86 -2.17 -4.43
N CYS A 41 2.84 -1.32 -4.27
CA CYS A 41 1.84 -1.09 -5.32
C CYS A 41 2.46 -0.40 -6.56
N ILE A 42 3.35 0.57 -6.37
CA ILE A 42 4.10 1.19 -7.48
C ILE A 42 4.94 0.14 -8.21
N ALA A 43 5.65 -0.72 -7.48
CA ALA A 43 6.40 -1.82 -8.07
C ALA A 43 5.49 -2.75 -8.90
N GLY A 44 4.26 -3.00 -8.45
CA GLY A 44 3.28 -3.75 -9.23
C GLY A 44 2.96 -3.11 -10.58
N GLY A 45 2.76 -1.79 -10.60
CA GLY A 45 2.54 -1.02 -11.82
C GLY A 45 3.74 -1.01 -12.78
N VAL A 46 4.95 -1.00 -12.23
CA VAL A 46 6.21 -1.06 -13.00
C VAL A 46 6.43 -2.45 -13.59
N LEU A 47 6.21 -3.50 -12.81
CA LEU A 47 6.54 -4.88 -13.18
C LEU A 47 5.48 -5.56 -14.04
N PHE A 48 4.19 -5.37 -13.71
CA PHE A 48 3.07 -6.07 -14.36
C PHE A 48 2.15 -5.12 -15.15
N GLY A 49 2.43 -3.81 -15.11
CA GLY A 49 1.54 -2.81 -15.68
C GLY A 49 0.34 -2.49 -14.79
N PHE A 50 -0.54 -1.63 -15.31
CA PHE A 50 -1.64 -1.07 -14.50
C PHE A 50 -2.67 -2.13 -14.09
N VAL A 51 -3.25 -2.86 -15.05
CA VAL A 51 -4.38 -3.76 -14.80
C VAL A 51 -3.96 -4.97 -13.97
N GLU A 52 -2.94 -5.71 -14.42
CA GLU A 52 -2.46 -6.90 -13.71
C GLU A 52 -1.85 -6.52 -12.35
N GLY A 53 -1.05 -5.46 -12.31
CA GLY A 53 -0.49 -4.93 -11.06
C GLY A 53 -1.56 -4.51 -10.05
N ALA A 54 -2.67 -3.90 -10.51
CA ALA A 54 -3.81 -3.55 -9.64
C ALA A 54 -4.50 -4.80 -9.09
N ILE A 55 -4.81 -5.78 -9.94
CA ILE A 55 -5.46 -7.03 -9.52
C ILE A 55 -4.59 -7.77 -8.51
N LEU A 56 -3.30 -7.96 -8.81
CA LEU A 56 -2.36 -8.63 -7.91
C LEU A 56 -2.17 -7.85 -6.60
N SER A 57 -2.19 -6.52 -6.63
CA SER A 57 -2.12 -5.68 -5.43
C SER A 57 -3.37 -5.85 -4.57
N VAL A 58 -4.57 -5.87 -5.17
CA VAL A 58 -5.83 -6.14 -4.44
C VAL A 58 -5.77 -7.52 -3.78
N ILE A 59 -5.31 -8.55 -4.49
CA ILE A 59 -5.15 -9.91 -3.95
C ILE A 59 -4.19 -9.91 -2.75
N GLY A 60 -2.99 -9.33 -2.91
CA GLY A 60 -1.99 -9.28 -1.84
C GLY A 60 -2.44 -8.48 -0.62
N LEU A 61 -3.05 -7.31 -0.83
CA LEU A 61 -3.61 -6.47 0.24
C LEU A 61 -4.77 -7.17 0.98
N SER A 62 -5.61 -7.89 0.25
CA SER A 62 -6.73 -8.66 0.80
C SER A 62 -6.22 -9.85 1.61
N ALA A 63 -5.24 -10.58 1.09
CA ALA A 63 -4.58 -11.68 1.79
C ALA A 63 -3.94 -11.18 3.10
N MET A 64 -3.28 -10.02 3.05
CA MET A 64 -2.68 -9.42 4.24
C MET A 64 -3.73 -8.96 5.27
N SER A 65 -4.88 -8.45 4.81
CA SER A 65 -6.00 -8.09 5.68
C SER A 65 -6.57 -9.32 6.38
N LEU A 66 -6.76 -10.42 5.65
CA LEU A 66 -7.21 -11.71 6.19
C LEU A 66 -6.21 -12.27 7.22
N LEU A 67 -4.91 -12.22 6.90
CA LEU A 67 -3.86 -12.66 7.82
C LEU A 67 -3.86 -11.82 9.09
N SER A 68 -3.96 -10.49 8.97
CA SER A 68 -4.03 -9.58 10.12
C SER A 68 -5.18 -9.93 11.05
N TYR A 69 -6.37 -10.22 10.50
CA TYR A 69 -7.53 -10.66 11.28
C TYR A 69 -7.24 -11.97 12.02
N LYS A 70 -6.74 -12.99 11.29
CA LYS A 70 -6.42 -14.29 11.89
C LYS A 70 -5.40 -14.17 13.02
N ILE A 71 -4.38 -13.33 12.87
CA ILE A 71 -3.37 -13.08 13.90
C ILE A 71 -4.04 -12.46 15.13
N VAL A 72 -4.81 -11.37 14.97
CA VAL A 72 -5.46 -10.69 16.10
C VAL A 72 -6.36 -11.63 16.90
N TYR A 73 -7.23 -12.40 16.23
CA TYR A 73 -8.14 -13.32 16.91
C TYR A 73 -7.47 -14.61 17.42
N ARG A 74 -6.27 -14.95 16.94
CA ARG A 74 -5.49 -16.09 17.46
C ARG A 74 -4.76 -15.75 18.76
N PHE A 75 -4.36 -14.49 18.94
CA PHE A 75 -3.58 -14.04 20.08
C PHE A 75 -4.42 -13.18 21.04
N PRO A 76 -4.99 -13.75 22.12
CA PRO A 76 -5.94 -13.03 23.00
C PRO A 76 -5.34 -11.76 23.62
N LYS A 77 -4.05 -11.77 23.98
CA LYS A 77 -3.35 -10.58 24.49
C LYS A 77 -3.34 -9.41 23.49
N LEU A 78 -3.27 -9.70 22.18
CA LEU A 78 -3.29 -8.69 21.13
C LEU A 78 -4.71 -8.16 20.93
N HIS A 79 -5.68 -9.06 20.87
CA HIS A 79 -7.10 -8.72 20.82
C HIS A 79 -7.51 -7.80 21.98
N ASP A 80 -7.15 -8.13 23.22
CA ASP A 80 -7.48 -7.32 24.40
C ASP A 80 -6.84 -5.93 24.36
N ARG A 81 -5.63 -5.80 23.79
CA ARG A 81 -4.97 -4.51 23.60
C ARG A 81 -5.70 -3.65 22.58
N ILE A 82 -6.14 -4.24 21.47
CA ILE A 82 -6.91 -3.55 20.42
C ILE A 82 -8.27 -3.12 20.97
N ALA A 83 -8.96 -3.99 21.70
CA ALA A 83 -10.23 -3.68 22.35
C ALA A 83 -10.11 -2.53 23.38
N LYS A 84 -8.98 -2.43 24.11
CA LYS A 84 -8.70 -1.28 25.00
C LYS A 84 -8.42 0.00 24.22
N LEU A 85 -7.77 -0.11 23.05
CA LEU A 85 -7.52 1.03 22.16
C LEU A 85 -8.85 1.60 21.64
N LYS A 86 -9.83 0.74 21.37
CA LYS A 86 -11.19 1.13 20.96
C LYS A 86 -11.81 2.14 21.91
N GLN A 87 -11.86 1.82 23.20
CA GLN A 87 -12.51 2.69 24.19
C GLN A 87 -11.89 4.09 24.27
N ARG A 88 -10.63 4.26 23.88
CA ARG A 88 -9.92 5.55 23.95
C ARG A 88 -9.96 6.34 22.64
N VAL A 89 -9.94 5.65 21.50
CA VAL A 89 -9.67 6.28 20.18
C VAL A 89 -10.85 6.12 19.23
N PHE A 90 -11.57 5.01 19.30
CA PHE A 90 -12.59 4.63 18.34
C PHE A 90 -13.96 4.82 19.00
N GLN A 91 -14.45 6.06 18.99
CA GLN A 91 -15.71 6.51 19.61
C GLN A 91 -16.99 5.94 18.94
N ASP A 92 -17.08 4.62 18.76
CA ASP A 92 -18.20 3.87 18.14
C ASP A 92 -18.71 4.39 16.78
N ARG A 93 -17.95 5.27 16.12
CA ARG A 93 -18.28 5.75 14.79
C ARG A 93 -18.10 4.61 13.80
N THR A 94 -19.04 4.50 12.86
CA THR A 94 -18.91 3.63 11.70
C THR A 94 -18.32 4.41 10.54
N MET A 95 -17.64 3.72 9.63
CA MET A 95 -17.08 4.28 8.41
C MET A 95 -17.71 3.64 7.20
N THR A 96 -17.94 4.46 6.17
CA THR A 96 -18.36 3.97 4.86
C THR A 96 -17.16 3.39 4.10
N VAL A 97 -17.42 2.50 3.15
CA VAL A 97 -16.38 1.93 2.28
C VAL A 97 -15.56 3.03 1.58
N SER A 98 -16.20 4.11 1.13
CA SER A 98 -15.52 5.23 0.47
C SER A 98 -14.55 5.95 1.41
N GLN A 99 -14.93 6.15 2.68
CA GLN A 99 -14.01 6.74 3.66
C GLN A 99 -12.82 5.83 3.92
N VAL A 100 -13.03 4.52 4.00
CA VAL A 100 -11.94 3.53 4.13
C VAL A 100 -11.00 3.60 2.93
N MET A 101 -11.53 3.69 1.70
CA MET A 101 -10.73 3.85 0.50
C MET A 101 -9.84 5.10 0.55
N VAL A 102 -10.42 6.26 0.90
CA VAL A 102 -9.69 7.54 1.00
C VAL A 102 -8.61 7.46 2.08
N LEU A 103 -8.92 6.91 3.24
CA LEU A 103 -7.92 6.74 4.31
C LEU A 103 -6.79 5.78 3.91
N ARG A 104 -7.09 4.70 3.17
CA ARG A 104 -6.04 3.75 2.70
C ARG A 104 -5.18 4.32 1.57
N ILE A 105 -5.66 5.32 0.84
CA ILE A 105 -4.84 6.12 -0.08
C ILE A 105 -3.94 7.09 0.69
N THR A 106 -4.33 7.51 1.90
CA THR A 106 -3.51 8.47 2.64
C THR A 106 -2.25 7.80 3.18
N PRO A 107 -1.03 8.22 2.80
CA PRO A 107 0.21 7.51 3.16
C PRO A 107 0.54 7.58 4.66
N PHE A 108 -0.03 8.55 5.38
CA PHE A 108 0.19 8.75 6.82
C PHE A 108 -0.60 7.76 7.68
N VAL A 109 -1.67 7.16 7.15
CA VAL A 109 -2.49 6.21 7.90
C VAL A 109 -1.92 4.81 7.72
N HIS A 110 -1.35 4.27 8.78
CA HIS A 110 -0.72 2.95 8.73
C HIS A 110 -1.76 1.87 8.42
N PHE A 111 -1.47 0.98 7.46
CA PHE A 111 -2.40 -0.04 6.96
C PHE A 111 -3.01 -0.89 8.07
N HIS A 112 -2.21 -1.28 9.06
CA HIS A 112 -2.64 -2.11 10.19
C HIS A 112 -3.57 -1.39 11.15
N LEU A 113 -3.38 -0.09 11.38
CA LEU A 113 -4.24 0.69 12.27
C LEU A 113 -5.67 0.72 11.74
N LEU A 114 -5.82 1.00 10.45
CA LEU A 114 -7.14 1.01 9.82
C LEU A 114 -7.74 -0.39 9.75
N SER A 115 -6.94 -1.44 9.51
CA SER A 115 -7.44 -2.81 9.59
C SER A 115 -7.92 -3.18 11.00
N PHE A 116 -7.24 -2.77 12.07
CA PHE A 116 -7.71 -3.01 13.45
C PHE A 116 -8.99 -2.24 13.76
N TYR A 117 -9.09 -1.00 13.29
CA TYR A 117 -10.32 -0.23 13.41
C TYR A 117 -11.50 -0.93 12.72
N LEU A 118 -11.30 -1.44 11.50
CA LEU A 118 -12.32 -2.20 10.79
C LEU A 118 -12.70 -3.49 11.53
N MET A 119 -11.74 -4.20 12.15
CA MET A 119 -12.06 -5.38 12.96
C MET A 119 -13.02 -5.05 14.10
N GLU A 120 -12.79 -3.94 14.81
CA GLU A 120 -13.64 -3.50 15.92
C GLU A 120 -15.02 -2.96 15.49
N MET A 121 -15.11 -2.41 14.28
CA MET A 121 -16.37 -1.88 13.73
C MET A 121 -17.28 -2.99 13.18
N THR A 122 -16.71 -4.12 12.77
CA THR A 122 -17.44 -5.20 12.09
C THR A 122 -17.75 -6.37 13.01
N LYS A 123 -18.83 -7.09 12.74
CA LYS A 123 -19.30 -8.18 13.63
C LYS A 123 -18.58 -9.50 13.39
N ASN A 124 -18.11 -9.72 12.17
CA ASN A 124 -17.52 -10.99 11.75
C ASN A 124 -16.49 -10.80 10.63
N LEU A 125 -15.73 -11.86 10.37
CA LEU A 125 -14.71 -11.88 9.32
C LEU A 125 -15.25 -11.48 7.94
N ARG A 126 -16.48 -11.85 7.60
CA ARG A 126 -17.06 -11.57 6.27
C ARG A 126 -17.27 -10.06 6.09
N GLU A 127 -17.84 -9.41 7.09
CA GLU A 127 -18.05 -7.96 7.08
C GLU A 127 -16.71 -7.20 7.11
N TYR A 128 -15.76 -7.63 7.95
CA TYR A 128 -14.40 -7.10 7.94
C TYR A 128 -13.74 -7.18 6.56
N MET A 129 -13.84 -8.35 5.91
CA MET A 129 -13.25 -8.56 4.59
C MET A 129 -13.97 -7.75 3.52
N TYR A 130 -15.28 -7.54 3.63
CA TYR A 130 -16.02 -6.67 2.71
C TYR A 130 -15.46 -5.24 2.72
N TYR A 131 -15.34 -4.62 3.89
CA TYR A 131 -14.75 -3.27 4.02
C TYR A 131 -13.27 -3.25 3.62
N SER A 132 -12.51 -4.28 3.99
CA SER A 132 -11.07 -4.33 3.72
C SER A 132 -10.77 -4.51 2.24
N VAL A 133 -11.43 -5.45 1.55
CA VAL A 133 -11.23 -5.71 0.12
C VAL A 133 -11.63 -4.51 -0.70
N LEU A 134 -12.82 -3.94 -0.46
CA LEU A 134 -13.24 -2.75 -1.19
C LEU A 134 -12.33 -1.56 -0.87
N GLY A 135 -11.97 -1.38 0.40
CA GLY A 135 -11.07 -0.32 0.84
C GLY A 135 -9.71 -0.31 0.15
N VAL A 136 -9.19 -1.48 -0.26
CA VAL A 136 -7.86 -1.59 -0.89
C VAL A 136 -7.88 -1.44 -2.41
N ILE A 137 -9.05 -1.39 -3.04
CA ILE A 137 -9.17 -1.20 -4.50
C ILE A 137 -8.61 0.17 -4.90
N ALA A 138 -9.02 1.23 -4.20
CA ALA A 138 -8.62 2.59 -4.53
C ALA A 138 -7.10 2.81 -4.44
N PRO A 139 -6.38 2.45 -3.35
CA PRO A 139 -4.92 2.57 -3.32
C PRO A 139 -4.24 1.64 -4.33
N ALA A 140 -4.75 0.43 -4.57
CA ALA A 140 -4.18 -0.46 -5.57
C ALA A 140 -4.20 0.19 -6.96
N ILE A 141 -5.35 0.73 -7.39
CA ILE A 141 -5.51 1.43 -8.66
C ILE A 141 -4.61 2.66 -8.75
N VAL A 142 -4.68 3.56 -7.75
CA VAL A 142 -3.95 4.84 -7.80
C VAL A 142 -2.45 4.61 -7.88
N TYR A 143 -1.91 3.73 -7.04
CA TYR A 143 -0.47 3.52 -6.95
C TYR A 143 0.09 2.67 -8.09
N THR A 144 -0.63 1.67 -8.59
CA THR A 144 -0.17 0.91 -9.76
C THR A 144 -0.28 1.73 -11.03
N ALA A 145 -1.32 2.57 -11.16
CA ALA A 145 -1.43 3.53 -12.28
C ALA A 145 -0.24 4.49 -12.27
N PHE A 146 0.13 5.02 -11.10
CA PHE A 146 1.29 5.88 -10.94
C PHE A 146 2.59 5.16 -11.31
N GLY A 147 2.78 3.91 -10.85
CA GLY A 147 3.93 3.10 -11.24
C GLY A 147 4.03 2.88 -12.75
N LYS A 148 2.91 2.54 -13.40
CA LYS A 148 2.88 2.40 -14.87
C LYS A 148 3.17 3.73 -15.57
N ALA A 149 2.60 4.84 -15.10
CA ALA A 149 2.79 6.15 -15.70
C ALA A 149 4.27 6.58 -15.67
N ILE A 150 4.97 6.39 -14.55
CA ILE A 150 6.39 6.76 -14.43
C ILE A 150 7.26 6.04 -15.45
N THR A 151 6.99 4.76 -15.74
CA THR A 151 7.76 4.02 -16.76
C THR A 151 7.57 4.54 -18.18
N GLY A 152 6.47 5.26 -18.45
CA GLY A 152 6.20 5.86 -19.76
C GLY A 152 6.81 7.25 -19.95
N PHE A 153 7.28 7.90 -18.88
CA PHE A 153 7.85 9.24 -18.98
C PHE A 153 9.34 9.20 -19.32
N PRO A 154 9.80 9.98 -20.31
CA PRO A 154 11.23 10.15 -20.54
C PRO A 154 11.89 10.82 -19.33
N TRP A 155 13.16 10.46 -19.08
CA TRP A 155 13.89 10.81 -17.85
C TRP A 155 13.89 12.31 -17.53
N TYR A 156 13.86 13.18 -18.54
CA TYR A 156 13.83 14.64 -18.36
C TYR A 156 12.51 15.15 -17.78
N MET A 157 11.37 14.51 -18.08
CA MET A 157 10.07 14.85 -17.47
C MET A 157 10.08 14.50 -15.98
N THR A 158 10.59 13.32 -15.64
CA THR A 158 10.77 12.92 -14.24
C THR A 158 11.69 13.87 -13.49
N ALA A 159 12.83 14.26 -14.09
CA ALA A 159 13.73 15.25 -13.49
C ALA A 159 13.07 16.61 -13.29
N SER A 160 12.27 17.07 -14.26
CA SER A 160 11.54 18.35 -14.15
C SER A 160 10.50 18.35 -13.03
N LEU A 161 9.81 17.24 -12.80
CA LEU A 161 8.86 17.09 -11.71
C LEU A 161 9.55 17.25 -10.35
N PHE A 162 10.70 16.59 -10.16
CA PHE A 162 11.49 16.73 -8.93
C PHE A 162 12.00 18.15 -8.73
N LEU A 163 12.44 18.84 -9.79
CA LEU A 163 12.85 20.25 -9.72
C LEU A 163 11.69 21.17 -9.33
N ILE A 164 10.50 20.97 -9.88
CA ILE A 164 9.31 21.74 -9.54
C ILE A 164 8.92 21.52 -8.07
N LEU A 165 8.93 20.26 -7.60
CA LEU A 165 8.65 19.96 -6.19
C LEU A 165 9.69 20.59 -5.25
N ALA A 166 10.97 20.56 -5.61
CA ALA A 166 12.04 21.22 -4.85
C ALA A 166 11.85 22.74 -4.82
N LEU A 167 11.44 23.35 -5.95
CA LEU A 167 11.13 24.77 -6.03
C LEU A 167 9.93 25.13 -5.15
N ILE A 168 8.83 24.37 -5.22
CA ILE A 168 7.64 24.59 -4.37
C ILE A 168 8.03 24.50 -2.90
N TYR A 169 8.79 23.47 -2.51
CA TYR A 169 9.29 23.32 -1.15
C TYR A 169 10.12 24.54 -0.72
N TYR A 170 11.06 24.99 -1.57
CA TYR A 170 11.88 26.17 -1.31
C TYR A 170 11.04 27.45 -1.17
N LEU A 171 10.02 27.65 -2.01
CA LEU A 171 9.13 28.80 -1.94
C LEU A 171 8.28 28.79 -0.65
N ILE A 172 7.79 27.62 -0.23
CA ILE A 172 7.04 27.47 1.03
C ILE A 172 7.96 27.74 2.22
N ASP A 173 9.18 27.20 2.24
CA ASP A 173 10.17 27.44 3.30
C ASP A 173 10.55 28.93 3.38
N LYS A 174 10.77 29.58 2.23
CA LYS A 174 11.06 31.01 2.18
C LYS A 174 9.90 31.84 2.72
N LYS A 175 8.65 31.50 2.37
CA LYS A 175 7.46 32.20 2.86
C LYS A 175 7.31 32.03 4.38
N ASN A 176 7.44 30.81 4.89
CA ASN A 176 7.37 30.54 6.33
C ASN A 176 8.46 31.28 7.12
N LYS A 177 9.68 31.42 6.57
CA LYS A 177 10.76 32.19 7.21
C LYS A 177 10.51 33.69 7.23
N LEU A 178 9.81 34.22 6.23
CA LEU A 178 9.44 35.63 6.17
C LEU A 178 8.30 35.96 7.15
N ASP A 179 7.31 35.07 7.27
CA ASP A 179 6.21 35.25 8.23
C ASP A 179 6.69 35.22 9.70
N ILE A 180 7.76 34.48 10.03
CA ILE A 180 8.34 34.42 11.39
C ILE A 180 9.15 35.68 11.77
N GLN A 181 9.56 36.53 10.80
CA GLN A 181 10.35 37.75 11.07
C GLN A 181 9.49 39.02 11.20
N VAL A 182 8.18 38.94 10.96
CA VAL A 182 7.25 40.08 10.99
C VAL A 182 6.42 40.14 12.28
N ASP A 183 6.45 39.08 13.10
CA ASP A 183 5.92 39.02 14.48
C ASP A 183 7.03 39.31 15.52
#